data_AF-A0A958VZU5-F1
#
_entry.id   AF-A0A958VZU5-F1
#
_cell.length_a   1.000
_cell.length_b   1.000
_cell.length_c   1.000
_cell.angle_alpha   90.00
_cell.angle_beta   90.00
_cell.angle_gamma   90.00
#
_symmetry.space_group_name_H-M   'P 1'
#
loop_
_entity.id
_entity.type
_entity.pdbx_description
1 polymer ?
#
loop_
_entity_poly.entity_id
_entity_poly.type
_entity_poly.pdbx_seq_one_letter_code
_entity_poly.pdbx_strand_id
1 'polypeptide(L)'
;MNSLRDHFLTLLTRIQPKEDRVSLAVELPTKVRDFLKECDKIITVEPHTRLAGSYARDTAVKQIKDVDILLFVDPKYKDKEDSAKATINLLVNALDGLPKALGDENGKVDAELSLKRQRRSVLVHVTIDEKDFDMDIVPSIYEGDSPVPLEVPDRDLSKWISSNPLGYSQALSDLNQDQQGKIVPLNKMFKHWRDVRMKYRRPKSYWLECMGINMPM
;
A
#
# COMPACT_ATOMS: atom_id res chain seq x y z
N MET A 1 -28.84 28.50 -3.70
CA MET A 1 -29.16 27.39 -2.77
C MET A 1 -28.44 26.17 -3.31
N ASN A 2 -27.65 25.47 -2.50
CA ASN A 2 -26.91 24.29 -2.97
C ASN A 2 -27.88 23.11 -3.16
N SER A 3 -27.72 22.37 -4.25
CA SER A 3 -28.44 21.12 -4.49
C SER A 3 -27.83 19.96 -3.69
N LEU A 4 -28.56 18.83 -3.60
CA LEU A 4 -28.02 17.60 -3.02
C LEU A 4 -26.71 17.16 -3.72
N ARG A 5 -26.64 17.31 -5.05
CA ARG A 5 -25.45 17.04 -5.83
C ARG A 5 -24.27 17.90 -5.38
N ASP A 6 -24.49 19.19 -5.15
CA ASP A 6 -23.44 20.10 -4.72
C ASP A 6 -22.88 19.73 -3.34
N HIS A 7 -23.73 19.22 -2.44
CA HIS A 7 -23.29 18.70 -1.15
C HIS A 7 -22.41 17.45 -1.28
N PHE A 8 -22.75 16.52 -2.18
CA PHE A 8 -21.91 15.35 -2.45
C PHE A 8 -20.56 15.73 -3.07
N LEU A 9 -20.54 16.67 -4.02
CA LEU A 9 -19.31 17.17 -4.61
C LEU A 9 -18.44 17.87 -3.56
N THR A 10 -19.04 18.71 -2.72
CA THR A 10 -18.34 19.38 -1.62
C THR A 10 -17.76 18.36 -0.62
N LEU A 11 -18.51 17.30 -0.29
CA LEU A 11 -18.01 16.22 0.56
C LEU A 11 -16.81 15.54 -0.09
N LEU A 12 -16.90 15.16 -1.37
CA LEU A 12 -15.81 14.52 -2.10
C LEU A 12 -14.53 15.35 -2.08
N THR A 13 -14.62 16.66 -2.31
CA THR A 13 -13.46 17.56 -2.22
C THR A 13 -12.85 17.55 -0.82
N ARG A 14 -13.68 17.63 0.23
CA ARG A 14 -13.22 17.71 1.63
C ARG A 14 -12.58 16.42 2.16
N ILE A 15 -12.85 15.28 1.53
CA ILE A 15 -12.31 13.98 1.96
C ILE A 15 -11.11 13.52 1.14
N GLN A 16 -10.70 14.28 0.11
CA GLN A 16 -9.49 13.97 -0.62
C GLN A 16 -8.27 14.01 0.30
N PRO A 17 -7.23 13.21 -0.01
CA PRO A 17 -5.91 13.40 0.55
C PRO A 17 -5.43 14.85 0.47
N LYS A 18 -4.77 15.33 1.52
CA LYS A 18 -4.06 16.61 1.48
C LYS A 18 -2.80 16.51 0.63
N GLU A 19 -2.38 17.61 0.01
CA GLU A 19 -1.24 17.65 -0.90
C GLU A 19 0.07 17.20 -0.24
N ASP A 20 0.34 17.61 1.00
CA ASP A 20 1.50 17.18 1.78
C ASP A 20 1.56 15.65 1.93
N ARG A 21 0.41 15.01 2.18
CA ARG A 21 0.30 13.55 2.28
C ARG A 21 0.47 12.86 0.93
N VAL A 22 -0.03 13.47 -0.15
CA VAL A 22 0.18 12.95 -1.51
C VAL A 22 1.66 12.99 -1.87
N SER A 23 2.36 14.08 -1.54
CA SER A 23 3.81 14.21 -1.77
C SER A 23 4.60 13.12 -1.04
N LEU A 24 4.30 12.87 0.24
CA LEU A 24 4.93 11.79 1.01
C LEU A 24 4.66 10.40 0.40
N ALA A 25 3.43 10.17 -0.08
CA ALA A 25 3.03 8.91 -0.72
C ALA A 25 3.69 8.67 -2.10
N VAL A 26 4.35 9.68 -2.68
CA VAL A 26 5.18 9.55 -3.89
C VAL A 26 6.66 9.43 -3.52
N GLU A 27 7.13 10.30 -2.62
CA GLU A 27 8.54 10.44 -2.28
C GLU A 27 9.08 9.25 -1.48
N LEU A 28 8.40 8.86 -0.40
CA LEU A 28 8.90 7.80 0.49
C LEU A 28 8.96 6.43 -0.20
N PRO A 29 7.93 5.97 -0.95
CA PRO A 29 8.03 4.73 -1.70
C PRO A 29 9.17 4.71 -2.72
N THR A 30 9.47 5.86 -3.33
CA THR A 30 10.59 6.03 -4.25
C THR A 30 11.92 5.84 -3.53
N LYS A 31 12.12 6.52 -2.39
CA LYS A 31 13.34 6.35 -1.58
C LYS A 31 13.52 4.92 -1.08
N VAL A 32 12.44 4.26 -0.65
CA VAL A 32 12.49 2.85 -0.21
C VAL A 32 12.87 1.93 -1.37
N ARG A 33 12.29 2.12 -2.55
CA ARG A 33 12.65 1.35 -3.76
C ARG A 33 14.13 1.52 -4.08
N ASP A 34 14.61 2.75 -4.15
CA ASP A 34 15.98 3.05 -4.57
C ASP A 34 16.99 2.52 -3.54
N PHE A 35 16.67 2.62 -2.25
CA PHE A 35 17.46 2.00 -1.17
C PHE A 35 17.52 0.47 -1.28
N LEU A 36 16.37 -0.19 -1.45
CA LEU A 36 16.31 -1.66 -1.52
C LEU A 36 16.89 -2.22 -2.82
N LYS A 37 16.88 -1.45 -3.91
CA LYS A 37 17.52 -1.80 -5.18
C LYS A 37 19.04 -1.96 -5.02
N GLU A 38 19.67 -1.04 -4.30
CA GLU A 38 21.13 -1.02 -4.08
C GLU A 38 21.55 -1.85 -2.85
N CYS A 39 20.61 -2.46 -2.14
CA CYS A 39 20.89 -3.24 -0.94
C CYS A 39 21.43 -4.63 -1.28
N ASP A 40 22.61 -4.98 -0.75
CA ASP A 40 23.24 -6.29 -0.94
C ASP A 40 22.57 -7.43 -0.14
N LYS A 41 21.78 -7.08 0.88
CA LYS A 41 21.10 -8.05 1.77
C LYS A 41 19.87 -8.70 1.12
N ILE A 42 19.24 -8.06 0.13
CA ILE A 42 18.05 -8.60 -0.54
C ILE A 42 18.11 -8.32 -2.04
N ILE A 43 17.91 -9.36 -2.84
CA ILE A 43 17.90 -9.23 -4.30
C ILE A 43 16.50 -8.89 -4.74
N THR A 44 16.37 -7.72 -5.36
CA THR A 44 15.14 -7.26 -5.99
C THR A 44 15.24 -7.39 -7.52
N VAL A 45 14.12 -7.56 -8.19
CA VAL A 45 14.04 -7.77 -9.64
C VAL A 45 13.13 -6.73 -10.29
N GLU A 46 13.39 -6.37 -11.54
CA GLU A 46 12.57 -5.39 -12.26
C GLU A 46 11.14 -5.93 -12.53
N PRO A 47 10.07 -5.12 -12.34
CA PRO A 47 10.09 -3.78 -11.76
C PRO A 47 10.32 -3.84 -10.25
N HIS A 48 11.40 -3.23 -9.72
CA HIS A 48 11.80 -3.41 -8.30
C HIS A 48 10.66 -3.22 -7.30
N THR A 49 9.76 -2.25 -7.57
CA THR A 49 8.52 -2.08 -6.80
C THR A 49 7.32 -1.71 -7.67
N ARG A 50 6.13 -1.96 -7.14
CA ARG A 50 4.85 -1.37 -7.58
C ARG A 50 4.05 -0.91 -6.37
N LEU A 51 3.36 0.21 -6.50
CA LEU A 51 2.35 0.60 -5.52
C LEU A 51 1.13 -0.30 -5.64
N ALA A 52 0.53 -0.63 -4.50
CA ALA A 52 -0.72 -1.35 -4.40
C ALA A 52 -1.64 -0.64 -3.40
N GLY A 53 -2.70 -1.33 -2.99
CA GLY A 53 -3.54 -0.83 -1.91
C GLY A 53 -4.41 0.35 -2.32
N SER A 54 -4.94 1.03 -1.30
CA SER A 54 -5.94 2.07 -1.52
C SER A 54 -5.38 3.34 -2.16
N TYR A 55 -4.08 3.61 -1.98
CA TYR A 55 -3.43 4.74 -2.64
C TYR A 55 -3.30 4.50 -4.16
N ALA A 56 -2.77 3.34 -4.57
CA ALA A 56 -2.62 2.99 -5.99
C ALA A 56 -3.96 2.95 -6.75
N ARG A 57 -5.05 2.61 -6.05
CA ARG A 57 -6.41 2.56 -6.63
C ARG A 57 -7.16 3.89 -6.59
N ASP A 58 -6.52 4.96 -6.16
CA ASP A 58 -7.15 6.26 -5.88
C ASP A 58 -8.40 6.12 -4.97
N THR A 59 -8.42 5.22 -3.99
CA THR A 59 -9.53 5.14 -3.01
C THR A 59 -9.13 5.66 -1.65
N ALA A 60 -7.89 6.11 -1.46
CA ALA A 60 -7.43 6.72 -0.22
C ALA A 60 -8.20 8.01 0.10
N VAL A 61 -8.36 8.31 1.40
CA VAL A 61 -9.08 9.48 1.90
C VAL A 61 -8.30 10.17 3.01
N LYS A 62 -8.50 11.48 3.16
CA LYS A 62 -7.97 12.34 4.23
C LYS A 62 -6.45 12.34 4.37
N GLN A 63 -5.90 11.49 5.24
CA GLN A 63 -4.49 11.58 5.60
C GLN A 63 -3.63 10.57 4.85
N ILE A 64 -4.17 9.62 4.08
CA ILE A 64 -3.40 8.47 3.55
C ILE A 64 -2.59 7.85 4.70
N LYS A 65 -3.24 6.99 5.49
CA LYS A 65 -2.58 6.43 6.68
C LYS A 65 -1.33 5.64 6.27
N ASP A 66 -1.48 4.83 5.24
CA ASP A 66 -0.55 3.82 4.79
C ASP A 66 -0.50 3.77 3.25
N VAL A 67 0.65 3.35 2.73
CA VAL A 67 0.82 2.93 1.33
C VAL A 67 1.36 1.50 1.28
N ASP A 68 0.74 0.67 0.45
CA ASP A 68 1.18 -0.69 0.20
C ASP A 68 2.20 -0.70 -0.96
N ILE A 69 3.38 -1.28 -0.73
CA ILE A 69 4.46 -1.39 -1.71
C ILE A 69 4.73 -2.87 -1.96
N LEU A 70 4.46 -3.33 -3.19
CA LEU A 70 4.89 -4.63 -3.66
C LEU A 70 6.37 -4.53 -4.00
N LEU A 71 7.21 -5.25 -3.27
CA LEU A 71 8.64 -5.37 -3.51
C LEU A 71 8.91 -6.66 -4.27
N PHE A 72 9.36 -6.56 -5.52
CA PHE A 72 9.62 -7.74 -6.33
C PHE A 72 10.98 -8.31 -5.98
N VAL A 73 10.98 -9.52 -5.43
CA VAL A 73 12.19 -10.22 -4.96
C VAL A 73 12.49 -11.41 -5.85
N ASP A 74 13.77 -11.82 -5.87
CA ASP A 74 14.23 -12.97 -6.64
C ASP A 74 13.40 -14.25 -6.30
N PRO A 75 12.87 -14.97 -7.30
CA PRO A 75 12.09 -16.19 -7.08
C PRO A 75 12.77 -17.22 -6.18
N LYS A 76 14.11 -17.27 -6.14
CA LYS A 76 14.87 -18.21 -5.29
C LYS A 76 14.52 -18.12 -3.81
N TYR A 77 13.97 -16.99 -3.36
CA TYR A 77 13.57 -16.82 -1.97
C TYR A 77 12.45 -17.77 -1.56
N LYS A 78 11.69 -18.38 -2.49
CA LYS A 78 10.62 -19.34 -2.18
C LYS A 78 11.08 -20.80 -2.08
N ASP A 79 12.29 -21.13 -2.52
CA ASP A 79 12.71 -22.52 -2.79
C ASP A 79 13.02 -23.35 -1.52
N LYS A 80 13.07 -22.72 -0.35
CA LYS A 80 13.43 -23.36 0.92
C LYS A 80 12.22 -23.55 1.84
N GLU A 81 12.30 -24.54 2.71
CA GLU A 81 11.39 -24.67 3.86
C GLU A 81 11.48 -23.40 4.74
N ASP A 82 10.35 -22.98 5.31
CA ASP A 82 10.20 -21.74 6.08
C ASP A 82 10.63 -20.43 5.36
N SER A 83 10.78 -20.49 4.03
CA SER A 83 11.15 -19.36 3.19
C SER A 83 10.27 -18.12 3.39
N ALA A 84 8.97 -18.30 3.63
CA ALA A 84 8.05 -17.18 3.84
C ALA A 84 8.45 -16.34 5.08
N LYS A 85 8.72 -17.00 6.21
CA LYS A 85 9.15 -16.34 7.45
C LYS A 85 10.56 -15.79 7.31
N ALA A 86 11.46 -16.54 6.67
CA ALA A 86 12.83 -16.12 6.42
C ALA A 86 12.89 -14.85 5.56
N THR A 87 12.06 -14.74 4.52
CA THR A 87 12.00 -13.58 3.62
C THR A 87 11.53 -12.32 4.34
N ILE A 88 10.52 -12.41 5.20
CA ILE A 88 10.09 -11.27 6.04
C ILE A 88 11.22 -10.82 6.96
N ASN A 89 11.96 -11.75 7.56
CA ASN A 89 13.12 -11.39 8.41
C ASN A 89 14.27 -10.77 7.60
N LEU A 90 14.53 -11.29 6.41
CA LEU A 90 15.54 -10.76 5.51
C LEU A 90 15.20 -9.32 5.10
N LEU A 91 13.94 -9.05 4.76
CA LEU A 91 13.48 -7.72 4.42
C LEU A 91 13.63 -6.73 5.60
N VAL A 92 13.34 -7.15 6.85
CA VAL A 92 13.64 -6.31 8.03
C VAL A 92 15.13 -5.97 8.09
N ASN A 93 16.01 -6.95 7.91
CA ASN A 93 17.46 -6.75 7.98
C ASN A 93 17.98 -5.86 6.85
N ALA A 94 17.37 -5.94 5.66
CA ALA A 94 17.65 -5.05 4.54
C ALA A 94 17.22 -3.61 4.87
N LEU A 95 16.02 -3.43 5.40
CA LEU A 95 15.46 -2.13 5.78
C LEU A 95 16.12 -1.46 6.99
N ASP A 96 16.94 -2.18 7.77
CA ASP A 96 17.64 -1.64 8.94
C ASP A 96 18.58 -0.46 8.58
N GLY A 97 19.08 -0.41 7.34
CA GLY A 97 19.88 0.73 6.84
C GLY A 97 19.05 1.90 6.30
N LEU A 98 17.74 1.75 6.17
CA LEU A 98 16.85 2.76 5.60
C LEU A 98 16.85 4.09 6.38
N PRO A 99 16.89 4.13 7.73
CA PRO A 99 16.95 5.39 8.47
C PRO A 99 18.13 6.27 8.03
N LYS A 100 19.30 5.68 7.80
CA LYS A 100 20.49 6.40 7.33
C LYS A 100 20.32 6.92 5.89
N ALA A 101 19.58 6.19 5.05
CA ALA A 101 19.32 6.60 3.67
C ALA A 101 18.20 7.65 3.55
N LEU A 102 17.28 7.68 4.50
CA LEU A 102 16.21 8.70 4.57
C LEU A 102 16.67 9.97 5.29
N GLY A 103 17.55 9.85 6.29
CA GLY A 103 18.20 10.96 6.97
C GLY A 103 19.13 11.70 6.02
N ASP A 104 19.00 13.02 5.93
CA ASP A 104 20.00 13.83 5.24
C ASP A 104 21.21 14.05 6.16
N GLU A 105 22.38 14.21 5.55
CA GLU A 105 23.64 14.57 6.21
C GLU A 105 23.63 15.98 6.84
N ASN A 106 22.52 16.73 6.75
CA ASN A 106 22.33 18.09 7.26
C ASN A 106 21.26 18.21 8.37
N GLY A 107 20.72 17.11 8.90
CA GLY A 107 19.71 17.09 9.96
C GLY A 107 18.32 17.61 9.59
N LYS A 108 17.91 17.65 8.32
CA LYS A 108 16.56 18.11 7.91
C LYS A 108 15.46 17.06 8.04
N VAL A 109 15.82 15.80 8.17
CA VAL A 109 14.87 14.69 8.34
C VAL A 109 15.04 14.16 9.75
N ASP A 110 14.29 14.74 10.69
CA ASP A 110 14.17 14.27 12.08
C ASP A 110 13.22 13.08 12.15
N ALA A 111 13.47 12.07 11.30
CA ALA A 111 12.57 10.96 11.11
C ALA A 111 12.83 9.86 12.14
N GLU A 112 11.95 9.76 13.13
CA GLU A 112 11.84 8.53 13.92
C GLU A 112 11.30 7.43 13.00
N LEU A 113 12.13 6.42 12.77
CA LEU A 113 11.77 5.25 11.96
C LEU A 113 11.69 4.01 12.83
N SER A 114 10.61 3.25 12.68
CA SER A 114 10.50 1.93 13.29
C SER A 114 10.06 0.87 12.29
N LEU A 115 10.58 -0.34 12.46
CA LEU A 115 10.28 -1.50 11.62
C LEU A 115 9.47 -2.50 12.41
N LYS A 116 8.38 -2.99 11.82
CA LYS A 116 7.55 -4.03 12.42
C LYS A 116 7.22 -5.12 11.43
N ARG A 117 7.55 -6.37 11.80
CA ARG A 117 7.11 -7.57 11.07
C ARG A 117 5.59 -7.68 11.16
N GLN A 118 4.94 -7.78 10.02
CA GLN A 118 3.55 -8.19 9.92
C GLN A 118 3.45 -9.60 9.33
N ARG A 119 2.22 -10.10 9.19
CA ARG A 119 1.96 -11.45 8.65
C ARG A 119 2.53 -11.63 7.23
N ARG A 120 2.44 -10.60 6.39
CA ARG A 120 2.81 -10.64 4.95
C ARG A 120 3.66 -9.46 4.48
N SER A 121 3.98 -8.53 5.37
CA SER A 121 4.73 -7.32 5.06
C SER A 121 5.72 -7.00 6.17
N VAL A 122 6.60 -6.04 5.89
CA VAL A 122 7.30 -5.27 6.90
C VAL A 122 6.71 -3.86 6.87
N LEU A 123 6.15 -3.44 8.01
CA LEU A 123 5.73 -2.07 8.22
C LEU A 123 6.96 -1.20 8.47
N VAL A 124 7.14 -0.19 7.66
CA VAL A 124 8.05 0.93 7.89
C VAL A 124 7.21 2.10 8.36
N HIS A 125 7.36 2.48 9.62
CA HIS A 125 6.74 3.66 10.18
C HIS A 125 7.75 4.80 10.19
N VAL A 126 7.35 5.98 9.74
CA VAL A 126 8.19 7.18 9.72
C VAL A 126 7.38 8.35 10.28
N THR A 127 7.95 9.11 11.22
CA THR A 127 7.38 10.38 11.70
C THR A 127 8.14 11.55 11.06
N ILE A 128 7.46 12.43 10.33
CA ILE A 128 8.06 13.63 9.72
C ILE A 128 7.23 14.84 10.15
N ASP A 129 7.85 15.86 10.75
CA ASP A 129 7.17 17.05 11.27
C ASP A 129 5.95 16.71 12.15
N GLU A 130 6.13 15.81 13.12
CA GLU A 130 5.08 15.27 14.02
C GLU A 130 3.94 14.51 13.31
N LYS A 131 4.11 14.13 12.04
CA LYS A 131 3.12 13.38 11.26
C LYS A 131 3.62 11.98 10.92
N ASP A 132 2.87 11.00 11.39
CA ASP A 132 3.10 9.59 11.09
C ASP A 132 2.76 9.22 9.65
N PHE A 133 3.61 8.42 9.03
CA PHE A 133 3.39 7.84 7.70
C PHE A 133 3.84 6.37 7.69
N ASP A 134 2.90 5.49 7.36
CA ASP A 134 3.13 4.05 7.31
C ASP A 134 3.37 3.57 5.87
N MET A 135 4.31 2.65 5.68
CA MET A 135 4.51 1.93 4.42
C MET A 135 4.54 0.42 4.69
N ASP A 136 3.66 -0.33 4.05
CA ASP A 136 3.63 -1.78 4.11
C ASP A 136 4.42 -2.36 2.94
N ILE A 137 5.63 -2.84 3.20
CA ILE A 137 6.51 -3.43 2.19
C ILE A 137 6.22 -4.93 2.10
N VAL A 138 5.64 -5.38 1.00
CA VAL A 138 5.19 -6.75 0.76
C VAL A 138 6.16 -7.44 -0.21
N PRO A 139 7.00 -8.38 0.24
CA PRO A 139 7.77 -9.21 -0.67
C PRO A 139 6.82 -9.94 -1.63
N SER A 140 7.12 -9.86 -2.91
CA SER A 140 6.27 -10.39 -3.97
C SER A 140 7.15 -11.10 -4.99
N ILE A 141 6.74 -12.30 -5.40
CA ILE A 141 7.34 -13.04 -6.51
C ILE A 141 6.31 -13.12 -7.62
N TYR A 142 6.78 -13.03 -8.86
CA TYR A 142 5.98 -13.21 -10.05
C TYR A 142 6.40 -14.49 -10.76
N GLU A 143 5.44 -15.22 -11.33
CA GLU A 143 5.69 -16.40 -12.15
C GLU A 143 5.23 -16.13 -13.60
N GLY A 144 6.16 -15.96 -14.54
CA GLY A 144 5.86 -15.82 -15.98
C GLY A 144 5.89 -14.38 -16.51
N ASP A 145 5.15 -14.11 -17.60
CA ASP A 145 5.20 -12.83 -18.37
C ASP A 145 3.85 -12.07 -18.43
N SER A 146 2.76 -12.59 -17.83
CA SER A 146 1.38 -12.03 -17.90
C SER A 146 0.89 -11.61 -16.50
N PRO A 147 -0.01 -10.62 -16.29
CA PRO A 147 -0.47 -10.17 -14.96
C PRO A 147 -1.25 -11.26 -14.19
N VAL A 148 -0.57 -12.34 -13.83
CA VAL A 148 -1.00 -13.44 -13.00
C VAL A 148 -0.88 -13.03 -11.54
N PRO A 149 -1.58 -13.75 -10.65
CA PRO A 149 -1.39 -13.60 -9.22
C PRO A 149 0.09 -13.64 -8.83
N LEU A 150 0.47 -12.77 -7.92
CA LEU A 150 1.75 -12.76 -7.24
C LEU A 150 1.76 -13.83 -6.15
N GLU A 151 2.93 -14.35 -5.85
CA GLU A 151 3.19 -15.12 -4.64
C GLU A 151 3.70 -14.15 -3.56
N VAL A 152 3.03 -14.12 -2.41
CA VAL A 152 3.42 -13.30 -1.25
C VAL A 152 3.65 -14.20 -0.03
N PRO A 153 4.63 -13.90 0.84
CA PRO A 153 4.90 -14.74 2.00
C PRO A 153 3.82 -14.54 3.06
N ASP A 154 3.35 -15.63 3.65
CA ASP A 154 2.49 -15.66 4.83
C ASP A 154 3.25 -16.34 5.97
N ARG A 155 3.83 -15.54 6.86
CA ARG A 155 4.74 -16.06 7.90
C ARG A 155 4.02 -16.92 8.94
N ASP A 156 2.73 -16.68 9.16
CA ASP A 156 1.94 -17.40 10.15
C ASP A 156 1.57 -18.78 9.61
N LEU A 157 1.41 -18.91 8.29
CA LEU A 157 1.19 -20.18 7.59
C LEU A 157 2.50 -20.89 7.18
N SER A 158 3.66 -20.24 7.34
CA SER A 158 4.95 -20.67 6.78
C SER A 158 4.88 -21.02 5.29
N LYS A 159 4.09 -20.28 4.51
CA LYS A 159 3.85 -20.57 3.08
C LYS A 159 3.87 -19.30 2.24
N TRP A 160 4.25 -19.44 0.98
CA TRP A 160 3.92 -18.46 -0.04
C TRP A 160 2.48 -18.72 -0.50
N ILE A 161 1.73 -17.63 -0.68
CA ILE A 161 0.32 -17.69 -1.07
C ILE A 161 0.08 -16.81 -2.30
N SER A 162 -0.85 -17.27 -3.12
CA SER A 162 -1.33 -16.51 -4.27
C SER A 162 -2.12 -15.27 -3.83
N SER A 163 -1.83 -14.12 -4.45
CA SER A 163 -2.46 -12.83 -4.22
C SER A 163 -2.46 -12.00 -5.51
N ASN A 164 -3.57 -11.39 -5.90
CA ASN A 164 -3.65 -10.59 -7.13
C ASN A 164 -3.99 -9.11 -6.88
N PRO A 165 -3.13 -8.35 -6.17
CA PRO A 165 -3.40 -6.94 -5.86
C PRO A 165 -3.40 -6.03 -7.10
N LEU A 166 -2.61 -6.36 -8.12
CA LEU A 166 -2.54 -5.61 -9.37
C LEU A 166 -3.77 -5.88 -10.24
N GLY A 167 -4.18 -7.13 -10.39
CA GLY A 167 -5.41 -7.49 -11.11
C GLY A 167 -6.66 -6.91 -10.44
N TYR A 168 -6.72 -6.88 -9.10
CA TYR A 168 -7.80 -6.19 -8.39
C TYR A 168 -7.83 -4.68 -8.68
N SER A 169 -6.65 -4.05 -8.76
CA SER A 169 -6.54 -2.62 -9.10
C SER A 169 -7.01 -2.35 -10.53
N GLN A 170 -6.65 -3.22 -11.48
CA GLN A 170 -7.13 -3.14 -12.86
C GLN A 170 -8.65 -3.32 -12.93
N ALA A 171 -9.20 -4.36 -12.31
CA ALA A 171 -10.64 -4.63 -12.32
C ALA A 171 -11.46 -3.48 -11.72
N LEU A 172 -10.97 -2.85 -10.64
CA LEU A 172 -11.62 -1.65 -10.09
C LEU A 172 -11.52 -0.44 -11.03
N SER A 173 -10.39 -0.29 -11.72
CA SER A 173 -10.17 0.78 -12.71
C SER A 173 -11.15 0.64 -13.88
N ASP A 174 -11.24 -0.56 -14.45
CA ASP A 174 -12.14 -0.90 -15.55
C ASP A 174 -13.60 -0.63 -15.15
N LEU A 175 -14.02 -1.16 -13.99
CA LEU A 175 -15.36 -0.92 -13.47
C LEU A 175 -15.63 0.57 -13.24
N ASN A 176 -14.67 1.32 -12.71
CA ASN A 176 -14.85 2.75 -12.51
C ASN A 176 -15.01 3.48 -13.86
N GLN A 177 -14.26 3.09 -14.89
CA GLN A 177 -14.38 3.64 -16.24
C GLN A 177 -15.74 3.33 -16.85
N ASP A 178 -16.18 2.07 -16.83
CA ASP A 178 -17.48 1.62 -17.33
C ASP A 178 -18.64 2.39 -16.67
N GLN A 179 -18.42 2.81 -15.43
CA GLN A 179 -19.38 3.53 -14.61
C GLN A 179 -19.16 5.04 -14.56
N GLN A 180 -18.51 5.59 -15.60
CA GLN A 180 -18.32 7.02 -15.81
C GLN A 180 -17.62 7.71 -14.62
N GLY A 181 -16.68 7.00 -13.99
CA GLY A 181 -15.88 7.50 -12.87
C GLY A 181 -16.59 7.57 -11.53
N LYS A 182 -17.74 6.89 -11.34
CA LYS A 182 -18.57 7.03 -10.12
C LYS A 182 -18.20 6.09 -8.98
N ILE A 183 -17.52 4.97 -9.27
CA ILE A 183 -17.25 3.90 -8.29
C ILE A 183 -16.19 4.35 -7.27
N VAL A 184 -15.11 4.97 -7.73
CA VAL A 184 -14.04 5.47 -6.85
C VAL A 184 -14.56 6.55 -5.88
N PRO A 185 -15.28 7.61 -6.33
CA PRO A 185 -15.93 8.57 -5.44
C PRO A 185 -16.87 7.91 -4.42
N LEU A 186 -17.69 6.94 -4.85
CA LEU A 186 -18.59 6.21 -3.98
C LEU A 186 -17.83 5.47 -2.87
N ASN A 187 -16.77 4.75 -3.23
CA ASN A 187 -15.90 4.06 -2.29
C ASN A 187 -15.24 5.03 -1.29
N LYS A 188 -14.76 6.20 -1.74
CA LYS A 188 -14.21 7.25 -0.86
C LYS A 188 -15.26 7.70 0.17
N MET A 189 -16.49 7.96 -0.26
CA MET A 189 -17.58 8.38 0.64
C MET A 189 -17.95 7.31 1.66
N PHE A 190 -18.05 6.03 1.26
CA PHE A 190 -18.31 4.93 2.19
C PHE A 190 -17.19 4.73 3.20
N LYS A 191 -15.92 4.81 2.77
CA LYS A 191 -14.76 4.76 3.67
C LYS A 191 -14.82 5.90 4.68
N HIS A 192 -15.09 7.12 4.22
CA HIS A 192 -15.26 8.27 5.10
C HIS A 192 -16.41 8.10 6.11
N TRP A 193 -17.59 7.67 5.64
CA TRP A 193 -18.74 7.40 6.50
C TRP A 193 -18.39 6.36 7.57
N ARG A 194 -17.76 5.25 7.20
CA ARG A 194 -17.29 4.21 8.14
C ARG A 194 -16.35 4.84 9.17
N ASP A 195 -15.42 5.68 8.74
CA ASP A 195 -14.43 6.27 9.64
C ASP A 195 -15.02 7.25 10.65
N VAL A 196 -16.12 7.92 10.30
CA VAL A 196 -16.82 8.85 11.18
C VAL A 196 -17.84 8.13 12.07
N ARG A 197 -18.56 7.14 11.54
CA ARG A 197 -19.70 6.52 12.23
C ARG A 197 -19.34 5.29 13.05
N MET A 198 -18.29 4.57 12.69
CA MET A 198 -17.94 3.31 13.35
C MET A 198 -16.67 3.48 14.19
N LYS A 199 -16.81 3.40 15.51
CA LYS A 199 -15.67 3.34 16.44
C LYS A 199 -15.15 1.91 16.61
N TYR A 200 -16.05 0.94 16.66
CA TYR A 200 -15.77 -0.50 16.82
C TYR A 200 -16.30 -1.29 15.63
N ARG A 201 -15.79 -2.52 15.44
CA ARG A 201 -16.23 -3.46 14.39
C ARG A 201 -16.23 -2.83 12.98
N ARG A 202 -15.21 -2.03 12.70
CA ARG A 202 -15.03 -1.34 11.42
C ARG A 202 -14.64 -2.35 10.33
N PRO A 203 -15.42 -2.52 9.25
CA PRO A 203 -15.00 -3.36 8.13
C PRO A 203 -13.75 -2.78 7.47
N LYS A 204 -12.84 -3.66 7.03
CA LYS A 204 -11.66 -3.26 6.25
C LYS A 204 -12.10 -2.56 4.96
N SER A 205 -11.34 -1.56 4.51
CA SER A 205 -11.65 -0.80 3.29
C SER A 205 -11.81 -1.70 2.06
N TYR A 206 -10.98 -2.74 1.96
CA TYR A 206 -11.06 -3.73 0.90
C TYR A 206 -12.46 -4.36 0.76
N TRP A 207 -13.10 -4.71 1.87
CA TRP A 207 -14.45 -5.30 1.82
C TRP A 207 -15.51 -4.30 1.36
N LEU A 208 -15.38 -3.03 1.74
CA LEU A 208 -16.29 -1.98 1.25
C LEU A 208 -16.18 -1.81 -0.27
N GLU A 209 -14.95 -1.85 -0.79
CA GLU A 209 -14.71 -1.76 -2.23
C GLU A 209 -15.25 -3.02 -2.97
N CYS A 210 -15.04 -4.22 -2.42
CA CYS A 210 -15.58 -5.47 -2.98
C CYS A 210 -17.11 -5.50 -3.02
N MET A 211 -17.78 -4.92 -2.00
CA MET A 211 -19.23 -4.77 -2.01
C MET A 211 -19.68 -3.86 -3.15
N GLY A 212 -18.92 -2.79 -3.44
CA GLY A 212 -19.18 -1.89 -4.57
C GLY A 212 -19.03 -2.57 -5.93
N ILE A 213 -18.05 -3.46 -6.08
CA ILE A 213 -17.81 -4.21 -7.32
C ILE A 213 -18.94 -5.19 -7.64
N ASN A 214 -19.54 -5.80 -6.62
CA ASN A 214 -20.56 -6.83 -6.78
C ASN A 214 -22.01 -6.29 -6.73
N MET A 215 -22.23 -4.98 -6.78
CA MET A 215 -23.58 -4.45 -6.86
C MET A 215 -24.13 -4.69 -8.28
N PRO A 216 -25.26 -5.40 -8.45
CA PRO A 216 -25.95 -5.41 -9.73
C PRO A 216 -26.37 -3.97 -10.04
N MET A 217 -25.94 -3.47 -11.19
CA MET A 217 -26.18 -2.10 -11.64
C MET A 217 -27.22 -2.09 -12.75
#